data_AF-A0A4U9CZW3-F1
#
_entry.id   AF-A0A4U9CZW3-F1
#
_cell.length_a   1.000
_cell.length_b   1.000
_cell.length_c   1.000
_cell.angle_alpha   90.00
_cell.angle_beta   90.00
_cell.angle_gamma   90.00
#
_symmetry.space_group_name_H-M   'P 1'
#
loop_
_entity.id
_entity.type
_entity.pdbx_description
1 polymer ?
#
loop_
_entity_poly.entity_id
_entity_poly.type
_entity_poly.pdbx_seq_one_letter_code
_entity_poly.pdbx_strand_id
1 'polypeptide(L)'
;MLTLLHADGRQIANAIDACLADMTRLVDNAAATLSRGGRLVIVGAGASGRAALQAVSEFCARGETLPGWAHCRRASGGAAGDGNGR
;
A
#
# COMPACT_ATOMS: atom_id res chain seq x y z
N MET A 1 -12.25 10.67 -24.61
CA MET A 1 -11.19 9.85 -23.97
C MET A 1 -11.20 10.01 -22.45
N LEU A 2 -11.13 11.24 -21.91
CA LEU A 2 -11.17 11.48 -20.45
C LEU A 2 -12.44 10.91 -19.76
N THR A 3 -13.58 10.98 -20.44
CA THR A 3 -14.86 10.41 -19.98
C THR A 3 -14.81 8.89 -19.79
N LEU A 4 -13.98 8.18 -20.56
CA LEU A 4 -13.78 6.73 -20.43
C LEU A 4 -12.91 6.40 -19.21
N LEU A 5 -11.83 7.15 -18.98
CA LEU A 5 -10.99 6.99 -17.77
C LEU A 5 -11.78 7.29 -16.50
N HIS A 6 -12.65 8.30 -16.54
CA HIS A 6 -13.54 8.60 -15.42
C HIS A 6 -14.56 7.47 -15.17
N ALA A 7 -15.13 6.90 -16.23
CA ALA A 7 -16.02 5.75 -16.09
C ALA A 7 -15.32 4.51 -15.52
N ASP A 8 -14.06 4.26 -15.90
CA ASP A 8 -13.22 3.18 -15.36
C ASP A 8 -12.93 3.37 -13.86
N GLY A 9 -12.63 4.61 -13.45
CA GLY A 9 -12.47 4.95 -12.03
C GLY A 9 -13.71 4.62 -11.18
N ARG A 10 -14.92 4.78 -11.74
CA ARG A 10 -16.16 4.37 -11.03
C ARG A 10 -16.25 2.85 -10.87
N GLN A 11 -15.73 2.06 -11.81
CA GLN A 11 -15.72 0.61 -11.68
C GLN A 11 -14.79 0.16 -10.56
N ILE A 12 -13.66 0.85 -10.37
CA ILE A 12 -12.75 0.61 -9.25
C ILE A 12 -13.47 0.83 -7.91
N ALA A 13 -14.22 1.93 -7.77
CA ALA A 13 -14.99 2.22 -6.56
C ALA A 13 -16.02 1.11 -6.26
N ASN A 14 -16.78 0.68 -7.28
CA ASN A 14 -17.74 -0.42 -7.12
C ASN A 14 -17.08 -1.75 -6.73
N ALA A 15 -15.88 -2.02 -7.26
CA ALA A 15 -15.12 -3.22 -6.90
C ALA A 15 -14.63 -3.18 -5.45
N ILE A 16 -14.23 -2.00 -4.96
CA ILE A 16 -13.86 -1.78 -3.56
C ILE A 16 -15.09 -1.98 -2.64
N ASP A 17 -16.25 -1.46 -3.03
CA ASP A 17 -17.49 -1.62 -2.25
C ASP A 17 -17.83 -3.10 -2.01
N ALA A 18 -17.60 -3.96 -3.01
CA ALA A 18 -17.86 -5.39 -2.90
C ALA A 18 -16.96 -6.10 -1.88
N CYS A 19 -15.77 -5.57 -1.57
CA CYS A 19 -14.82 -6.16 -0.62
C CYS A 19 -14.63 -5.36 0.68
N LEU A 20 -15.51 -4.38 0.96
CA LEU A 20 -15.48 -3.59 2.20
C LEU A 20 -15.51 -4.46 3.47
N ALA A 21 -16.33 -5.50 3.50
CA ALA A 21 -16.44 -6.38 4.67
C ALA A 21 -15.11 -7.09 4.98
N ASP A 22 -14.37 -7.52 3.95
CA ASP A 22 -13.06 -8.16 4.13
C ASP A 22 -11.99 -7.14 4.54
N MET A 23 -12.05 -5.92 3.99
CA MET A 23 -11.18 -4.82 4.43
C MET A 23 -11.41 -4.44 5.89
N THR A 24 -12.66 -4.38 6.36
CA THR A 24 -12.97 -4.13 7.79
C THR A 24 -12.33 -5.18 8.68
N ARG A 25 -12.50 -6.47 8.35
CA ARG A 25 -11.87 -7.57 9.11
C ARG A 25 -10.36 -7.48 9.12
N LEU A 26 -9.75 -7.11 7.99
CA LEU A 26 -8.31 -6.93 7.89
C LEU A 26 -7.83 -5.80 8.81
N VAL A 27 -8.52 -4.66 8.81
CA VAL A 27 -8.19 -3.50 9.64
C VAL A 27 -8.36 -3.82 11.12
N ASP A 28 -9.43 -4.49 11.52
CA ASP A 28 -9.67 -4.88 12.91
C ASP A 28 -8.57 -5.82 13.43
N ASN A 29 -8.17 -6.80 12.62
CA ASN A 29 -7.08 -7.72 12.97
C ASN A 29 -5.73 -7.01 13.04
N ALA A 30 -5.47 -6.07 12.13
CA ALA A 30 -4.26 -5.26 12.14
C ALA A 30 -4.21 -4.37 13.39
N ALA A 31 -5.30 -3.69 13.72
CA ALA A 31 -5.42 -2.87 14.92
C ALA A 31 -5.21 -3.71 16.19
N ALA A 32 -5.88 -4.86 16.31
CA ALA A 32 -5.69 -5.76 17.44
C ALA A 32 -4.25 -6.28 17.57
N THR A 33 -3.57 -6.51 16.44
CA THR A 33 -2.15 -6.91 16.43
C THR A 33 -1.23 -5.78 16.86
N LEU A 34 -1.47 -4.56 16.36
CA LEU A 34 -0.69 -3.37 16.72
C LEU A 34 -0.90 -2.99 18.19
N SER A 35 -2.11 -3.06 18.72
CA SER A 35 -2.41 -2.79 20.14
C SER A 35 -1.69 -3.74 21.09
N ARG A 36 -1.33 -4.94 20.64
CA ARG A 36 -0.55 -5.93 21.41
C ARG A 36 0.97 -5.75 21.24
N GLY A 37 1.42 -4.68 20.58
CA GLY A 37 2.83 -4.45 20.27
C GLY A 37 3.35 -5.31 19.10
N GLY A 38 2.45 -5.87 18.29
CA GLY A 38 2.78 -6.61 17.08
C GLY A 38 3.27 -5.71 15.95
N ARG A 39 3.46 -6.29 14.77
CA ARG A 39 4.01 -5.60 13.59
C ARG A 39 3.11 -5.78 12.38
N LEU A 40 3.00 -4.74 11.56
CA LEU A 40 2.33 -4.78 10.27
C LEU A 40 3.38 -4.78 9.16
N VAL A 41 3.33 -5.79 8.30
CA VAL A 41 4.26 -5.96 7.18
C VAL A 41 3.49 -5.90 5.88
N ILE A 42 3.84 -4.95 5.01
CA ILE A 42 3.25 -4.83 3.67
C ILE A 42 4.32 -5.25 2.65
N VAL A 43 3.99 -6.20 1.78
CA VAL A 43 4.90 -6.77 0.79
C VAL A 43 4.33 -6.55 -0.60
N GLY A 44 5.17 -6.11 -1.53
CA GLY A 44 4.76 -5.88 -2.92
C GLY A 44 5.95 -5.69 -3.86
N ALA A 45 5.67 -5.78 -5.16
CA ALA A 45 6.63 -5.60 -6.25
C ALA A 45 6.13 -4.52 -7.22
N GLY A 46 7.04 -3.85 -7.93
CA GLY A 46 6.67 -2.82 -8.92
C GLY A 46 5.77 -1.71 -8.33
N ALA A 47 4.65 -1.43 -9.00
CA ALA A 47 3.71 -0.38 -8.57
C ALA A 47 3.09 -0.66 -7.20
N SER A 48 2.76 -1.91 -6.88
CA SER A 48 2.19 -2.26 -5.57
C SER A 48 3.22 -2.11 -4.44
N GLY A 49 4.49 -2.45 -4.69
CA GLY A 49 5.57 -2.22 -3.74
C GLY A 49 5.85 -0.72 -3.50
N ARG A 50 5.70 0.13 -4.53
CA ARG A 50 5.79 1.59 -4.38
C ARG A 50 4.62 2.14 -3.57
N ALA A 51 3.40 1.70 -3.84
CA ALA A 51 2.23 2.08 -3.06
C ALA A 51 2.34 1.67 -1.58
N ALA A 52 2.87 0.48 -1.30
CA ALA A 52 3.15 0.02 0.07
C ALA A 52 4.15 0.91 0.81
N LEU A 53 5.23 1.34 0.14
CA LEU A 53 6.21 2.27 0.71
C LEU A 53 5.60 3.64 0.97
N GLN A 54 4.79 4.15 0.05
CA GLN A 54 4.09 5.41 0.21
C GLN A 54 3.14 5.35 1.43
N ALA A 55 2.36 4.28 1.55
CA ALA A 55 1.46 4.09 2.68
C ALA A 55 2.19 4.09 4.04
N VAL A 56 3.32 3.38 4.15
CA VAL A 56 4.13 3.40 5.38
C VAL A 56 4.76 4.77 5.63
N SER A 57 5.27 5.43 4.58
CA SER A 57 5.84 6.78 4.70
C SER A 57 4.81 7.80 5.20
N GLU A 58 3.59 7.76 4.66
CA GLU A 58 2.49 8.65 5.08
C GLU A 58 2.02 8.39 6.51
N PHE A 59 2.17 7.15 6.99
CA PHE A 59 1.89 6.81 8.37
C PHE A 59 2.96 7.37 9.32
N CYS A 60 4.25 7.22 8.97
CA CYS A 60 5.36 7.73 9.78
C CYS A 60 5.41 9.26 9.83
N ALA A 61 5.09 9.94 8.72
CA ALA A 61 5.08 11.40 8.65
C ALA A 61 4.01 12.06 9.55
N ARG A 62 3.00 11.30 10.00
CA ARG A 62 1.92 11.79 10.87
C ARG A 62 2.25 11.82 12.37
N GLY A 63 3.50 11.58 12.78
CA GLY A 63 3.97 12.05 14.08
C GLY A 63 4.74 11.08 14.98
N GLU A 64 5.10 9.88 14.53
CA GLU A 64 5.94 8.98 15.33
C GLU A 64 7.10 8.45 14.48
N THR A 65 8.31 8.77 14.90
CA THR A 65 9.59 8.24 14.43
C THR A 65 9.50 6.74 14.14
N LEU A 66 9.86 6.32 12.91
CA LEU A 66 9.78 4.94 12.37
C LEU A 66 9.75 3.87 13.48
N PRO A 67 8.56 3.54 13.98
CA PRO A 67 8.47 2.59 15.06
C PRO A 67 8.70 1.22 14.45
N GLY A 68 9.46 0.35 15.14
CA GLY A 68 9.88 -0.96 14.62
C GLY A 68 8.74 -1.92 14.26
N TRP A 69 7.48 -1.50 14.37
CA TRP A 69 6.29 -2.24 13.99
C TRP A 69 5.93 -2.15 12.50
N ALA A 70 6.42 -1.16 11.74
CA ALA A 70 6.15 -1.05 10.31
C ALA A 70 7.38 -1.48 9.48
N HIS A 71 7.27 -2.57 8.70
CA HIS A 71 8.32 -3.00 7.78
C HIS A 71 7.75 -3.19 6.36
N CYS A 72 8.24 -2.40 5.42
CA CYS A 72 7.98 -2.60 3.99
C CYS A 72 9.20 -3.22 3.33
N ARG A 73 9.07 -4.45 2.82
CA ARG A 73 10.10 -5.10 2.02
C ARG A 73 9.67 -5.08 0.55
N ARG A 74 10.40 -4.34 -0.28
CA ARG A 74 10.28 -4.45 -1.73
C ARG A 74 10.92 -5.77 -2.16
N ALA A 75 10.18 -6.63 -2.87
CA ALA A 75 10.80 -7.74 -3.56
C ALA A 75 11.81 -7.15 -4.56
N SER A 76 13.09 -7.48 -4.41
CA SER A 76 14.19 -6.90 -5.19
C SER A 76 14.06 -7.28 -6.67
N GLY A 77 13.25 -6.53 -7.41
CA GLY A 77 13.38 -6.37 -8.85
C GLY A 77 14.27 -5.15 -9.07
N GLY A 78 15.43 -5.38 -9.70
CA GLY A 78 16.46 -4.37 -9.93
C GLY A 78 15.90 -3.08 -10.53
N ALA A 79 16.63 -1.99 -10.29
CA ALA A 79 16.40 -0.72 -10.95
C ALA A 79 16.14 -0.95 -12.44
N ALA A 80 14.95 -0.57 -12.92
CA ALA A 80 14.77 -0.32 -14.34
C ALA A 80 15.76 0.81 -14.67
N GLY A 81 16.90 0.42 -15.26
CA GLY A 81 17.98 1.34 -15.59
C GLY A 81 17.49 2.34 -16.63
N ASP A 82 17.62 3.62 -16.30
CA ASP A 82 17.70 4.69 -17.28
C ASP A 82 19.02 4.49 -18.06
N GLY A 83 18.95 3.72 -19.13
CA GLY A 83 20.03 3.50 -20.09
C GLY A 83 19.70 4.15 -21.41
N ASN A 84 19.70 5.49 -21.47
CA ASN A 84 19.84 6.20 -22.75
C ASN A 84 21.25 6.79 -22.83
N GLY A 85 22.19 5.95 -23.25
CA GLY A 85 23.51 6.33 -23.70
C GLY A 85 23.73 5.78 -25.09
N ARG A 86 23.30 6.53 -26.11
CA ARG A 86 23.85 6.55 -27.46
C ARG A 86 23.70 7.95 -28.04
#